data_AF-A0A2S0MMY7-F1
#
_entry.id   AF-A0A2S0MMY7-F1
#
_cell.length_a   1.000
_cell.length_b   1.000
_cell.length_c   1.000
_cell.angle_alpha   90.00
_cell.angle_beta   90.00
_cell.angle_gamma   90.00
#
_symmetry.space_group_name_H-M   'P 1'
#
loop_
_entity.id
_entity.type
_entity.pdbx_description
1 polymer ?
#
loop_
_entity_poly.entity_id
_entity_poly.type
_entity_poly.pdbx_seq_one_letter_code
_entity_poly.pdbx_strand_id
1 'polypeptide(L)'
;MGEVLLADILTLAPDEPVRLDRDRLSGLYLDLGRTAAEDVICRAVEELAARLGQCESHWRGADWPALGKCARSLVAISDQLGMALLARVAGDLATAATAEDGPAADAVLFRLVRVGDRSLTAVWDLRDLSV
;
A
#
# COMPACT_ATOMS: atom_id res chain seq x y z
N MET A 1 -11.67 33.62 37.19
CA MET A 1 -10.73 33.80 36.08
C MET A 1 -10.10 32.45 35.80
N GLY A 2 -10.34 31.89 34.60
CA GLY A 2 -9.82 30.61 34.17
C GLY A 2 -10.75 29.93 33.17
N GLU A 3 -10.90 30.50 31.97
CA GLU A 3 -11.46 29.77 30.84
C GLU A 3 -10.42 28.74 30.39
N VAL A 4 -10.81 27.47 30.39
CA VAL A 4 -10.03 26.39 29.79
C VAL A 4 -10.30 26.44 28.29
N LEU A 5 -9.31 26.86 27.51
CA LEU A 5 -9.34 26.74 26.06
C LEU A 5 -9.27 25.25 25.70
N LEU A 6 -10.40 24.67 25.28
CA LEU A 6 -10.38 23.39 24.56
C LEU A 6 -9.60 23.63 23.27
N ALA A 7 -8.40 23.06 23.17
CA ALA A 7 -7.66 23.08 21.92
C ALA A 7 -8.43 22.26 20.89
N ASP A 8 -8.87 22.91 19.80
CA ASP A 8 -9.44 22.20 18.66
C ASP A 8 -8.35 21.30 18.04
N ILE A 9 -8.45 20.00 18.31
CA ILE A 9 -7.59 19.00 17.67
C ILE A 9 -8.06 18.85 16.23
N LEU A 10 -7.40 19.54 15.31
CA LEU A 10 -7.63 19.38 13.88
C LEU A 10 -6.96 18.09 13.41
N THR A 11 -7.75 17.06 13.09
CA THR A 11 -7.23 15.84 12.48
C THR A 11 -6.74 16.14 11.07
N LEU A 12 -5.42 16.20 10.88
CA LEU A 12 -4.82 16.25 9.56
C LEU A 12 -4.88 14.85 8.93
N ALA A 13 -5.66 14.68 7.86
CA ALA A 13 -5.73 13.45 7.09
C ALA A 13 -5.07 13.66 5.73
N PRO A 14 -3.77 13.32 5.56
CA PRO A 14 -3.09 13.53 4.29
C PRO A 14 -3.78 12.76 3.17
N ASP A 15 -4.14 13.48 2.10
CA ASP A 15 -4.73 12.88 0.91
C ASP A 15 -3.66 12.56 -0.14
N GLU A 16 -3.35 11.27 -0.28
CA GLU A 16 -2.41 10.77 -1.28
C GLU A 16 -3.14 9.76 -2.17
N PRO A 17 -3.61 10.15 -3.37
CA PRO A 17 -4.36 9.27 -4.24
C PRO A 17 -3.44 8.22 -4.88
N VAL A 18 -3.85 6.94 -4.79
CA VAL A 18 -3.20 5.86 -5.54
C VAL A 18 -3.98 5.63 -6.82
N ARG A 19 -3.25 5.53 -7.93
CA ARG A 19 -3.82 5.19 -9.23
C ARG A 19 -3.14 3.97 -9.78
N LEU A 20 -3.94 3.05 -10.28
CA LEU A 20 -3.49 1.97 -11.14
C LEU A 20 -3.06 2.55 -12.49
N ASP A 21 -1.94 2.06 -13.00
CA ASP A 21 -1.48 2.38 -14.34
C ASP A 21 -2.39 1.69 -15.36
N ARG A 22 -3.20 2.49 -16.08
CA ARG A 22 -4.15 1.99 -17.07
C ARG A 22 -3.45 1.30 -18.24
N ASP A 23 -2.24 1.71 -18.59
CA ASP A 23 -1.52 1.14 -19.73
C ASP A 23 -0.99 -0.26 -19.36
N ARG A 24 -0.50 -0.44 -18.12
CA ARG A 24 -0.12 -1.77 -17.61
C ARG A 24 -1.30 -2.72 -17.53
N LEU A 25 -2.44 -2.25 -17.00
CA LEU A 25 -3.64 -3.06 -16.94
C LEU A 25 -4.13 -3.42 -18.36
N SER A 26 -4.15 -2.45 -19.28
CA SER A 26 -4.55 -2.69 -20.67
C SER A 26 -3.65 -3.72 -21.35
N GLY A 27 -2.34 -3.67 -21.13
CA GLY A 27 -1.39 -4.69 -21.59
C GLY A 27 -1.74 -6.08 -21.05
N LEU A 28 -2.03 -6.19 -19.76
CA LEU A 28 -2.43 -7.46 -19.12
C LEU A 28 -3.69 -8.05 -19.78
N TYR A 29 -4.68 -7.20 -20.06
CA TYR A 29 -5.92 -7.59 -20.75
C TYR A 29 -5.69 -8.03 -22.19
N LEU A 30 -4.78 -7.37 -22.91
CA LEU A 30 -4.42 -7.73 -24.29
C LEU A 30 -3.67 -9.07 -24.36
N ASP A 31 -2.75 -9.32 -23.42
CA ASP A 31 -1.89 -10.51 -23.44
C ASP A 31 -2.62 -11.77 -22.98
N LEU A 32 -3.49 -11.66 -21.97
CA LEU A 32 -4.12 -12.83 -21.31
C LEU A 32 -5.60 -12.99 -21.65
N GLY A 33 -6.24 -11.97 -22.20
CA GLY A 33 -7.69 -11.89 -22.30
C GLY A 33 -8.36 -11.58 -20.95
N ARG A 34 -9.64 -11.19 -21.01
CA ARG A 34 -10.39 -10.63 -19.87
C ARG A 34 -10.37 -11.50 -18.61
N THR A 35 -10.82 -12.75 -18.70
CA THR A 35 -11.00 -13.61 -17.53
C THR A 35 -9.67 -13.92 -16.84
N ALA A 36 -8.63 -14.23 -17.61
CA ALA A 36 -7.31 -14.52 -17.03
C ALA A 36 -6.65 -13.27 -16.44
N ALA A 37 -6.83 -12.10 -17.06
CA ALA A 37 -6.36 -10.83 -16.51
C ALA A 37 -7.06 -10.49 -15.17
N GLU A 38 -8.38 -10.65 -15.09
CA GLU A 38 -9.15 -10.44 -13.86
C GLU A 38 -8.70 -11.37 -12.72
N ASP A 39 -8.47 -12.65 -13.00
CA ASP A 39 -7.97 -13.62 -12.03
C ASP A 39 -6.58 -13.23 -11.49
N VAL A 40 -5.68 -12.78 -12.38
CA VAL A 40 -4.33 -12.32 -11.99
C VAL A 40 -4.42 -11.08 -11.11
N ILE A 41 -5.25 -10.11 -11.47
CA ILE A 41 -5.44 -8.89 -10.68
C ILE A 41 -6.01 -9.23 -9.29
N CYS A 42 -7.03 -10.09 -9.22
CA CYS A 42 -7.64 -10.49 -7.94
C CYS A 42 -6.61 -11.13 -7.00
N ARG A 43 -5.83 -12.09 -7.50
CA ARG A 43 -4.77 -12.75 -6.72
C ARG A 43 -3.68 -11.77 -6.28
N ALA A 44 -3.28 -10.84 -7.15
CA ALA A 44 -2.28 -9.83 -6.81
C ALA A 44 -2.77 -8.89 -5.70
N VAL A 45 -4.05 -8.52 -5.73
CA VAL A 45 -4.70 -7.68 -4.72
C VAL A 45 -4.83 -8.42 -3.38
N GLU A 46 -5.24 -9.69 -3.40
CA GLU A 46 -5.30 -10.54 -2.20
C GLU A 46 -3.90 -10.68 -1.55
N GLU A 47 -2.89 -10.95 -2.37
CA GLU A 47 -1.51 -11.05 -1.92
C GLU A 47 -1.01 -9.72 -1.34
N LEU A 48 -1.33 -8.59 -2.00
CA LEU A 48 -0.98 -7.26 -1.52
C LEU A 48 -1.60 -6.97 -0.13
N ALA A 49 -2.88 -7.28 0.05
CA ALA A 49 -3.56 -7.13 1.34
C ALA A 49 -2.92 -8.02 2.42
N ALA A 50 -2.59 -9.27 2.08
CA ALA A 50 -1.91 -10.18 2.99
C ALA A 50 -0.53 -9.65 3.42
N ARG A 51 0.24 -9.08 2.49
CA ARG A 51 1.58 -8.52 2.77
C ARG A 51 1.53 -7.25 3.61
N LEU A 52 0.51 -6.41 3.43
CA LEU A 52 0.28 -5.25 4.32
C LEU A 52 0.07 -5.71 5.77
N GLY A 53 -0.79 -6.71 5.99
CA GLY A 53 -1.01 -7.28 7.33
C GLY A 53 0.25 -7.94 7.92
N GLN A 54 1.06 -8.60 7.09
CA GLN A 54 2.34 -9.18 7.53
C GLN A 54 3.37 -8.11 7.92
N CYS A 55 3.48 -7.01 7.18
CA CYS A 55 4.35 -5.89 7.56
C CYS A 55 3.99 -5.38 8.95
N GLU A 56 2.70 -5.20 9.23
CA GLU A 56 2.23 -4.75 10.54
C GLU A 56 2.56 -5.76 11.64
N SER A 57 2.41 -7.07 11.37
CA SER A 57 2.76 -8.15 12.31
C SER A 57 4.27 -8.18 12.61
N HIS A 58 5.13 -8.14 11.59
CA HIS A 58 6.58 -8.12 11.75
C HIS A 58 7.06 -6.88 12.49
N TRP A 59 6.48 -5.72 12.18
CA TRP A 59 6.76 -4.47 12.88
C TRP A 59 6.39 -4.56 14.37
N ARG A 60 5.19 -5.06 14.72
CA ARG A 60 4.80 -5.27 16.13
C ARG A 60 5.73 -6.24 16.86
N GLY A 61 6.27 -7.23 16.14
CA GLY A 61 7.24 -8.18 16.66
C GLY A 61 8.69 -7.69 16.69
N ALA A 62 8.97 -6.47 16.20
CA ALA A 62 10.32 -5.96 15.98
C ALA A 62 11.23 -6.89 15.14
N ASP A 63 10.63 -7.66 14.23
CA ASP A 63 11.35 -8.55 13.30
C ASP A 63 11.76 -7.76 12.05
N TRP A 64 12.81 -6.93 12.21
CA TRP A 64 13.31 -6.05 11.16
C TRP A 64 13.71 -6.77 9.85
N PRO A 65 14.41 -7.92 9.89
CA PRO A 65 14.74 -8.64 8.67
C PRO A 65 13.51 -9.12 7.91
N ALA A 66 12.50 -9.66 8.62
CA ALA A 66 11.27 -10.10 7.99
C ALA A 66 10.43 -8.93 7.48
N LEU A 67 10.36 -7.83 8.23
CA LEU A 67 9.70 -6.59 7.80
C LEU A 67 10.29 -6.08 6.49
N GLY A 68 11.63 -5.95 6.40
CA GLY A 68 12.30 -5.49 5.19
C GLY A 68 12.07 -6.42 3.99
N LYS A 69 12.03 -7.75 4.22
CA LYS A 69 11.70 -8.72 3.16
C LYS A 69 10.25 -8.59 2.71
N CYS A 70 9.32 -8.44 3.64
CA CYS A 70 7.89 -8.27 3.35
C CYS A 70 7.65 -6.97 2.55
N ALA A 71 8.26 -5.86 2.99
CA ALA A 71 8.18 -4.58 2.32
C ALA A 71 8.73 -4.63 0.87
N ARG A 72 9.86 -5.31 0.62
CA ARG A 72 10.36 -5.51 -0.75
C ARG A 72 9.42 -6.33 -1.63
N SER A 73 8.69 -7.30 -1.07
CA SER A 73 7.68 -8.03 -1.84
C SER A 73 6.49 -7.12 -2.21
N LEU A 74 6.10 -6.21 -1.32
CA LEU A 74 5.08 -5.19 -1.63
C LEU A 74 5.50 -4.28 -2.77
N VAL A 75 6.78 -3.89 -2.85
CA VAL A 75 7.31 -3.12 -4.00
C VAL A 75 7.04 -3.88 -5.30
N ALA A 76 7.45 -5.16 -5.37
CA ALA A 76 7.34 -5.96 -6.58
C ALA A 76 5.89 -6.18 -7.03
N ILE A 77 4.96 -6.38 -6.10
CA ILE A 77 3.52 -6.56 -6.40
C ILE A 77 2.90 -5.22 -6.84
N SER A 78 3.20 -4.15 -6.13
CA SER A 78 2.70 -2.80 -6.44
C SER A 78 3.17 -2.35 -7.82
N ASP A 79 4.42 -2.61 -8.18
CA ASP A 79 4.95 -2.30 -9.51
C ASP A 79 4.23 -3.08 -10.61
N GLN A 80 3.96 -4.38 -10.42
CA GLN A 80 3.21 -5.18 -11.39
C GLN A 80 1.82 -4.61 -11.67
N LEU A 81 1.15 -4.10 -10.63
CA LEU A 81 -0.16 -3.44 -10.75
C LEU A 81 -0.07 -1.97 -11.22
N GLY A 82 1.14 -1.40 -11.30
CA GLY A 82 1.33 0.01 -11.64
C GLY A 82 0.98 0.99 -10.51
N MET A 83 0.95 0.52 -9.26
CA MET A 83 0.68 1.34 -8.07
C MET A 83 1.96 2.06 -7.60
N ALA A 84 2.45 3.01 -8.40
CA ALA A 84 3.77 3.62 -8.19
C ALA A 84 3.97 4.27 -6.81
N LEU A 85 2.94 4.93 -6.27
CA LEU A 85 3.02 5.52 -4.94
C LEU A 85 3.16 4.44 -3.86
N LEU A 86 2.38 3.37 -3.94
CA LEU A 86 2.44 2.27 -2.98
C LEU A 86 3.79 1.56 -3.04
N ALA A 87 4.32 1.33 -4.25
CA ALA A 87 5.66 0.78 -4.45
C ALA A 87 6.74 1.65 -3.80
N ARG A 88 6.65 2.97 -3.96
CA ARG A 88 7.60 3.91 -3.35
C ARG A 88 7.56 3.85 -1.82
N VAL A 89 6.37 3.94 -1.22
CA VAL A 89 6.23 3.92 0.25
C VAL A 89 6.68 2.56 0.83
N ALA A 90 6.41 1.46 0.14
CA ALA A 90 6.93 0.14 0.53
C ALA A 90 8.47 0.08 0.46
N GLY A 91 9.06 0.74 -0.55
CA GLY A 91 10.51 0.91 -0.63
C GLY A 91 11.08 1.70 0.55
N ASP A 92 10.45 2.81 0.91
CA ASP A 92 10.82 3.62 2.07
C ASP A 92 10.80 2.77 3.37
N LEU A 93 9.79 1.90 3.52
CA LEU A 93 9.68 1.00 4.69
C LEU A 93 10.78 -0.06 4.68
N ALA A 94 11.12 -0.62 3.51
CA ALA A 94 12.21 -1.57 3.38
C ALA A 94 13.56 -0.95 3.77
N THR A 95 13.79 0.30 3.39
CA THR A 95 14.99 1.06 3.77
C THR A 95 15.03 1.31 5.27
N ALA A 96 13.94 1.80 5.87
CA ALA A 96 13.85 2.04 7.31
C ALA A 96 14.06 0.76 8.12
N ALA A 97 13.44 -0.36 7.70
CA ALA A 97 13.61 -1.66 8.33
C ALA A 97 15.04 -2.19 8.23
N THR A 98 15.71 -1.99 7.08
CA THR A 98 17.11 -2.42 6.91
C THR A 98 18.07 -1.59 7.78
N ALA A 99 17.72 -0.33 8.05
CA ALA A 99 18.46 0.54 8.96
C ALA A 99 18.08 0.35 10.45
N GLU A 100 17.09 -0.50 10.75
CA GLU A 100 16.49 -0.65 12.07
C GLU A 100 16.06 0.70 12.70
N ASP A 101 15.67 1.66 11.85
CA ASP A 101 15.20 2.97 12.27
C ASP A 101 13.72 2.87 12.67
N GLY A 102 13.49 2.55 13.94
CA GLY A 102 12.15 2.37 14.50
C GLY A 102 11.21 3.56 14.23
N PRO A 103 11.57 4.80 14.63
CA PRO A 103 10.74 5.97 14.35
C PRO A 103 10.42 6.17 12.86
N ALA A 104 11.38 5.95 11.96
CA ALA A 104 11.11 6.03 10.53
C ALA A 104 10.18 4.90 10.07
N ALA A 105 10.41 3.66 10.52
CA ALA A 105 9.60 2.51 10.18
C ALA A 105 8.15 2.68 10.65
N ASP A 106 7.92 3.21 11.86
CA ASP A 106 6.59 3.55 12.39
C ASP A 106 5.86 4.50 11.43
N ALA A 107 6.49 5.65 11.15
CA ALA A 107 5.90 6.68 10.32
C ALA A 107 5.57 6.19 8.90
N VAL A 108 6.50 5.43 8.31
CA VAL A 108 6.31 4.90 6.95
C VAL A 108 5.29 3.76 6.94
N LEU A 109 5.24 2.90 7.95
CA LEU A 109 4.23 1.83 8.04
C LEU A 109 2.81 2.40 8.12
N PHE A 110 2.56 3.40 8.96
CA PHE A 110 1.25 4.05 9.04
C PHE A 110 0.86 4.72 7.73
N ARG A 111 1.83 5.35 7.04
CA ARG A 111 1.61 5.88 5.69
C ARG A 111 1.29 4.76 4.70
N LEU A 112 2.00 3.64 4.76
CA LEU A 112 1.83 2.49 3.88
C LEU A 112 0.43 1.88 4.02
N VAL A 113 -0.07 1.71 5.26
CA VAL A 113 -1.43 1.21 5.52
C VAL A 113 -2.48 2.16 4.94
N ARG A 114 -2.38 3.47 5.20
CA ARG A 114 -3.32 4.47 4.67
C ARG A 114 -3.33 4.50 3.13
N VAL A 115 -2.17 4.41 2.50
CA VAL A 115 -2.03 4.38 1.03
C VAL A 115 -2.55 3.04 0.48
N GLY A 116 -2.27 1.93 1.17
CA GLY A 116 -2.70 0.58 0.82
C GLY A 116 -4.23 0.41 0.83
N ASP A 117 -4.90 0.80 1.91
CA ASP A 117 -6.37 0.73 2.01
C ASP A 117 -7.06 1.43 0.84
N ARG A 118 -6.57 2.62 0.49
CA ARG A 118 -7.10 3.38 -0.65
C ARG A 118 -6.76 2.74 -2.00
N SER A 119 -5.60 2.13 -2.12
CA SER A 119 -5.20 1.40 -3.33
C SER A 119 -6.15 0.24 -3.60
N LEU A 120 -6.46 -0.51 -2.54
CA LEU A 120 -7.38 -1.64 -2.59
C LEU A 120 -8.77 -1.16 -3.00
N THR A 121 -9.30 -0.08 -2.40
CA THR A 121 -10.58 0.52 -2.82
C THR A 121 -10.55 0.96 -4.29
N ALA A 122 -9.48 1.60 -4.75
CA ALA A 122 -9.37 2.09 -6.13
C ALA A 122 -9.35 0.97 -7.19
N VAL A 123 -8.89 -0.24 -6.86
CA VAL A 123 -8.99 -1.40 -7.76
C VAL A 123 -10.45 -1.77 -8.00
N TRP A 124 -11.29 -1.68 -6.97
CA TRP A 124 -12.71 -1.99 -7.06
C TRP A 124 -13.48 -0.93 -7.87
N ASP A 125 -13.16 0.35 -7.72
CA ASP A 125 -13.78 1.45 -8.49
C ASP A 125 -13.52 1.34 -10.00
N LEU A 126 -12.43 0.71 -10.42
CA LEU A 126 -12.11 0.45 -11.83
C LEU A 126 -12.93 -0.70 -12.44
N ARG A 127 -13.42 -1.64 -11.62
CA ARG A 127 -14.30 -2.73 -12.07
C ARG A 127 -15.73 -2.25 -12.38
N ASP A 128 -16.18 -1.17 -11.73
CA ASP A 128 -17.51 -0.57 -11.97
C ASP A 128 -17.60 0.21 -13.30
N LEU A 129 -16.46 0.48 -13.94
CA LEU A 129 -16.41 1.21 -15.22
C LEU A 129 -16.36 0.29 -16.46
N SER A 130 -16.34 -1.04 -16.29
CA SER A 130 -16.38 -1.99 -17.40
C SER A 130 -17.79 -2.50 -17.69
N VAL A 131 -18.72 -1.60 -18.00
CA VAL A 131 -20.02 -1.92 -18.62
C VAL A 131 -19.86 -2.00 -20.13
#